data_AF-A0A653C6D5-F1
#
_entry.id   AF-A0A653C6D5-F1
#
_cell.length_a   1.000
_cell.length_b   1.000
_cell.length_c   1.000
_cell.angle_alpha   90.00
_cell.angle_beta   90.00
_cell.angle_gamma   90.00
#
_symmetry.space_group_name_H-M   'P 1'
#
loop_
_entity.id
_entity.type
_entity.pdbx_description
1 polymer ?
#
loop_
_entity_poly.entity_id
_entity_poly.type
_entity_poly.pdbx_seq_one_letter_code
_entity_poly.pdbx_strand_id
1 'polypeptide(L)' 'MIVDREHDNHREIKSVGRCEVVQSFVYLGSLIDNSGSCKNEIRRRIQQARVAMTSLLKYGVTITSLKLPKCHWFSLLCS' A
#
# COMPACT_ATOMS: atom_id res chain seq x y z
N MET A 1 -7.20 16.52 -1.73
CA MET A 1 -6.13 17.02 -0.85
C MET A 1 -6.06 16.10 0.35
N ILE A 2 -4.92 15.46 0.59
CA ILE A 2 -4.70 14.67 1.80
C ILE A 2 -4.18 15.64 2.86
N VAL A 3 -4.87 15.70 3.99
CA VAL A 3 -4.55 16.60 5.09
C VAL A 3 -4.19 15.73 6.27
N ASP A 4 -3.03 15.98 6.87
CA ASP A 4 -2.66 15.35 8.12
C ASP A 4 -3.48 15.98 9.26
N ARG A 5 -4.18 15.15 10.05
CA ARG A 5 -5.16 15.57 11.06
C ARG A 5 -4.86 14.97 12.44
N GLU A 6 -3.60 14.67 12.75
CA GLU A 6 -3.20 13.89 13.94
C GLU A 6 -3.85 14.32 15.27
N HIS A 7 -4.32 15.58 15.39
CA HIS A 7 -4.86 16.15 16.63
C HIS A 7 -6.33 16.63 16.57
N ASP A 8 -7.04 16.49 15.44
CA ASP A 8 -8.39 17.10 15.23
C ASP A 8 -9.56 16.10 15.15
N ASN A 9 -9.35 14.84 15.55
CA ASN A 9 -10.33 13.75 15.41
C ASN A 9 -11.54 13.81 16.36
N HIS A 10 -11.69 14.85 17.19
CA HIS A 10 -12.77 14.91 18.19
C HIS A 10 -14.09 15.48 17.64
N ARG A 11 -14.08 16.15 16.49
CA ARG A 11 -15.30 16.65 15.83
C ARG A 11 -15.44 15.98 14.48
N GLU A 12 -16.63 15.45 14.17
CA GLU A 12 -16.97 15.03 12.81
C GLU A 12 -16.88 16.25 11.87
N ILE A 13 -15.72 16.47 11.27
CA ILE A 13 -15.52 17.53 10.28
C ILE A 13 -16.19 17.06 8.99
N LYS A 14 -17.37 17.61 8.70
CA LYS A 14 -18.14 17.33 7.48
C LYS A 14 -17.50 17.95 6.22
N SER A 15 -16.76 19.05 6.39
CA SER A 15 -16.16 19.80 5.29
C SER A 15 -14.89 20.52 5.70
N VAL A 16 -13.91 20.61 4.79
CA VAL A 16 -12.71 21.44 4.91
C VAL A 16 -12.78 22.52 3.82
N GLY A 17 -13.09 23.77 4.21
CA GLY A 17 -13.34 24.85 3.25
C GLY A 17 -14.52 24.52 2.34
N ARG A 18 -14.30 24.46 1.03
CA ARG A 18 -15.31 24.06 0.02
C ARG A 18 -15.28 22.56 -0.31
N CYS A 19 -14.42 21.78 0.35
CA CYS A 19 -14.23 20.37 0.06
C CYS A 19 -14.98 19.49 1.07
N GLU A 20 -15.73 18.52 0.58
CA GLU A 20 -16.39 17.51 1.41
C GLU A 20 -15.38 16.49 1.95
N VAL A 21 -15.59 16.01 3.17
CA VAL A 21 -14.75 14.97 3.77
C VAL A 21 -15.29 13.60 3.35
N VAL A 22 -14.46 12.86 2.62
CA VAL A 22 -14.74 11.48 2.25
C VAL A 22 -14.23 10.54 3.34
N GLN A 23 -15.12 9.69 3.86
CA GLN A 23 -14.81 8.82 5.00
C GLN A 23 -13.91 7.63 4.62
N SER A 24 -14.11 7.08 3.43
CA SER A 24 -13.22 6.05 2.86
C SER A 24 -13.13 6.19 1.35
N PHE A 25 -11.95 5.92 0.80
CA PHE A 25 -11.70 5.98 -0.64
C PHE A 25 -10.72 4.90 -1.08
N VAL A 26 -10.80 4.47 -2.33
CA VAL A 26 -9.83 3.54 -2.90
C VAL A 26 -8.71 4.33 -3.56
N TYR A 27 -7.48 4.04 -3.16
CA TYR A 27 -6.27 4.62 -3.75
C TYR A 27 -5.27 3.52 -4.07
N LEU A 28 -4.83 3.46 -5.32
CA LEU A 28 -3.88 2.46 -5.81
C LEU A 28 -4.30 1.00 -5.51
N GLY A 29 -5.61 0.77 -5.40
CA GLY A 29 -6.20 -0.54 -5.08
C GLY A 29 -6.25 -0.88 -3.59
N SER A 30 -5.92 0.05 -2.70
CA SER A 30 -6.09 -0.07 -1.25
C SER A 30 -7.25 0.82 -0.79
N LEU A 31 -8.14 0.29 0.05
CA LEU A 31 -9.11 1.12 0.77
C LEU A 31 -8.35 1.91 1.84
N ILE A 32 -8.50 3.23 1.79
CA ILE A 32 -7.99 4.17 2.78
C ILE A 32 -9.20 4.75 3.49
N ASP A 33 -9.32 4.46 4.77
CA ASP A 33 -10.25 5.15 5.67
C ASP A 33 -9.51 6.14 6.57
N ASN A 34 -10.29 6.94 7.28
CA ASN A 34 -9.81 7.86 8.31
C ASN A 34 -9.16 7.18 9.53
N SER A 35 -9.20 5.85 9.64
CA SER A 35 -8.60 5.07 10.74
C SER A 35 -7.22 4.50 10.41
N GLY A 36 -6.74 4.67 9.16
CA GLY A 36 -5.41 4.23 8.74
C GLY A 36 -5.32 2.76 8.28
N SER A 37 -6.39 2.19 7.72
CA SER A 37 -6.50 0.75 7.41
C SER A 37 -5.56 0.19 6.32
N CYS A 38 -4.79 1.01 5.59
CA CYS A 38 -3.99 0.55 4.45
C CYS A 38 -2.85 -0.42 4.83
N LYS A 39 -2.40 -0.43 6.09
CA LYS A 39 -1.24 -1.22 6.56
C LYS A 39 -1.39 -2.72 6.29
N ASN A 40 -2.58 -3.27 6.54
CA ASN A 40 -2.83 -4.70 6.38
C ASN A 40 -2.87 -5.11 4.90
N GLU A 41 -3.44 -4.28 4.04
CA GLU A 41 -3.48 -4.52 2.59
C GLU A 41 -2.07 -4.46 1.98
N ILE A 42 -1.25 -3.49 2.40
CA ILE A 42 0.16 -3.41 1.99
C ILE A 42 0.91 -4.67 2.41
N ARG A 43 0.77 -5.11 3.67
CA ARG A 43 1.42 -6.32 4.17
C ARG A 43 0.99 -7.56 3.39
N ARG A 44 -0.31 -7.70 3.09
CA ARG A 44 -0.87 -8.80 2.30
C ARG A 44 -0.28 -8.85 0.90
N ARG A 45 -0.20 -7.71 0.20
CA ARG A 45 0.39 -7.65 -1.16
C ARG A 45 1.87 -7.96 -1.17
N ILE A 46 2.63 -7.51 -0.17
CA ILE A 46 4.05 -7.86 -0.02
C ILE A 46 4.19 -9.38 0.16
N GLN A 47 3.38 -10.00 1.02
CA GLN A 47 3.41 -11.46 1.21
C GLN A 47 3.05 -12.22 -0.07
N GLN A 48 2.02 -11.78 -0.80
CA GLN A 48 1.67 -12.39 -2.08
C GLN A 48 2.80 -12.30 -3.10
N ALA A 49 3.44 -11.14 -3.21
CA ALA A 49 4.60 -10.95 -4.10
C ALA A 49 5.77 -11.86 -3.70
N ARG A 50 6.05 -12.02 -2.40
CA ARG A 50 7.07 -12.96 -1.89
C ARG A 50 6.76 -14.40 -2.29
N VAL A 51 5.53 -14.86 -2.06
CA VAL A 51 5.10 -16.23 -2.40
C VAL A 51 5.18 -16.47 -3.91
N ALA A 52 4.70 -15.52 -4.72
CA ALA A 52 4.78 -15.60 -6.16
C ALA A 52 6.23 -15.67 -6.65
N MET A 53 7.13 -14.86 -6.08
CA MET A 53 8.55 -14.91 -6.40
C MET A 53 9.19 -16.25 -6.02
N THR A 54 8.92 -16.79 -4.84
CA THR A 54 9.42 -18.11 -4.44
C THR A 54 8.94 -19.20 -5.41
N SER A 55 7.68 -19.12 -5.85
CA SER A 55 7.14 -20.05 -6.86
C SER A 55 7.87 -19.95 -8.19
N LEU A 56 8.24 -18.75 -8.65
CA LEU A 56 9.00 -18.57 -9.89
C LEU A 56 10.44 -19.11 -9.79
N LEU A 57 11.09 -18.94 -8.63
CA LEU A 57 12.42 -19.50 -8.37
C LEU A 57 12.42 -21.03 -8.43
N LYS A 58 11.33 -21.72 -8.03
CA LYS A 58 11.21 -23.18 -8.15
C LYS A 58 11.30 -23.67 -9.59
N TYR A 59 10.82 -22.89 -10.55
CA TYR A 59 10.88 -23.21 -11.97
C TYR A 59 12.18 -22.72 -12.64
N GLY A 60 13.18 -22.32 -11.86
CA GLY A 60 14.48 -21.88 -12.38
C GLY A 60 14.49 -20.47 -12.98
N VAL A 61 13.40 -19.70 -12.82
CA VAL A 61 13.35 -18.31 -13.26
C VAL A 61 14.19 -17.47 -12.31
N THR A 62 15.41 -17.16 -12.72
CA THR A 62 16.28 -16.25 -11.99
C THR A 62 15.80 -14.81 -12.18
N ILE A 63 15.96 -14.02 -11.12
CA ILE A 63 15.59 -12.60 -11.05
C ILE A 63 16.31 -11.75 -12.11
N THR A 64 17.43 -12.24 -12.65
CA THR A 64 18.15 -11.66 -13.79
C THR A 64 17.44 -11.88 -15.13
N SER A 65 16.62 -12.93 -15.24
CA SER A 65 15.82 -13.24 -16.43
C SER A 65 14.52 -12.44 -16.48
N LEU A 66 14.00 -12.02 -15.32
CA LEU A 66 12.94 -11.03 -15.21
C LEU A 66 13.58 -9.63 -15.30
N LYS A 67 13.30 -8.86 -16.36
CA LYS A 67 13.67 -7.42 -16.44
C LYS A 67 12.86 -6.59 -15.43
N LEU A 68 13.03 -6.88 -14.13
CA LEU A 68 12.51 -6.06 -13.05
C LEU A 68 13.41 -4.83 -12.91
N PRO A 69 12.86 -3.60 -12.86
CA PRO A 69 13.63 -2.42 -12.53
C PRO A 69 14.32 -2.66 -11.18
N LYS A 70 15.65 -2.64 -11.17
CA LYS A 70 16.45 -2.68 -9.93
C LYS A 70 16.15 -1.41 -9.14
N CYS A 71 15.15 -1.48 -8.28
CA CYS A 71 14.86 -0.43 -7.34
C CYS A 71 14.74 -1.08 -5.96
N HIS A 72 15.24 -0.37 -4.95
CA HIS A 72 15.22 -0.58 -3.49
C HIS A 72 14.14 -1.49 -2.86
N TRP A 73 13.02 -1.73 -3.56
CA TRP A 73 12.01 -2.73 -3.23
C TRP A 73 12.53 -4.17 -3.21
N PHE A 74 13.57 -4.49 -3.98
CA PHE A 74 14.10 -5.86 -4.05
C PHE A 74 14.65 -6.35 -2.69
N SER A 75 15.33 -5.49 -1.92
CA SER A 75 15.83 -5.85 -0.58
C SER A 75 14.68 -6.11 0.42
N LEU A 76 13.59 -5.36 0.32
CA LEU A 76 12.40 -5.56 1.17
C LEU A 76 11.63 -6.85 0.87
N LEU A 77 11.77 -7.38 -0.34
CA LEU A 77 11.13 -8.63 -0.75
C LEU A 77 11.96 -9.88 -0.41
N CYS A 78 13.29 -9.77 -0.35
CA CYS A 78 14.20 -10.88 -0.03
C CYS A 78 14.56 -11.01 1.46
N SER A 79 14.33 -9.99 2.30
CA SER A 79 14.55 -10.07 3.76
C SER A 79 13.38 -10.67 4.55
#